data_AF-A0A2N5FUZ0-F1
#
_entry.id   AF-A0A2N5FUZ0-F1
#
_cell.length_a   1.000
_cell.length_b   1.000
_cell.length_c   1.000
_cell.angle_alpha   90.00
_cell.angle_beta   90.00
_cell.angle_gamma   90.00
#
_symmetry.space_group_name_H-M   'P 1'
#
loop_
_entity.id
_entity.type
_entity.pdbx_description
1 polymer ?
#
loop_
_entity_poly.entity_id
_entity_poly.type
_entity_poly.pdbx_seq_one_letter_code
_entity_poly.pdbx_strand_id
1 'polypeptide(L)'
;MYNEDSMIIHRRRTGKKDDPFIEKDESLVVNTNGKVDLTEQPDKFNRVIVTGENTEWSEITRGIPNETQYKVDYAGRAVTFNSTNVGKQLNFNYLGTGNTFISVKSVYTKQNNGNVVETLDDIVTSGQSAIENIKEVNMVINNAENAILNANESAEFAKEATGKAEEKIIELHLKIDNADNLIQDKISEIDAYGNSAIEDKIGEIESRYDSKEVTWIDNETQRNSQENIRISNEEERLTNEEERQTAEEIRANSESIRALNEDVRISNELNRESNEADRETSEAKRQFNEEQRQIDTSTALNNVNEATINAQSLIDSSVHLREYNSTTSYIKNNQVRHNGSTWRCMINCTGVTPAEGEHWTLVAQRGIDGTGSVTSVGGISPDDNGNVPLTASDFGALSSFDIGVNIAGFNEQGQVLDKNGNAVEGKVKSVNGISPNENGDISIQIPDTSEFATQSELSAVDNKNALLSEDVQTVDGKIDDHLSDYMPHDSGLSEFASNPDVNGVYTTVDFKRSDGTLYLKSVLSNPNGSGNYQTVNWKFYSTDGSTEALVVNWTITYDESGVIMKKEVS
;
A
#
# COMPACT_ATOMS: atom_id res chain seq x y z
N MET A 1 -131.89 79.70 -22.58
CA MET A 1 -130.87 79.26 -21.62
C MET A 1 -131.54 78.29 -20.67
N TYR A 2 -131.28 76.98 -20.82
CA TYR A 2 -131.68 76.00 -19.82
C TYR A 2 -130.60 76.00 -18.74
N ASN A 3 -130.98 76.22 -17.49
CA ASN A 3 -130.07 76.14 -16.36
C ASN A 3 -129.65 74.66 -16.20
N GLU A 4 -128.39 74.33 -16.49
CA GLU A 4 -127.85 72.96 -16.46
C GLU A 4 -127.94 72.31 -15.07
N ASP A 5 -128.21 73.08 -14.01
CA ASP A 5 -128.39 72.61 -12.63
C ASP A 5 -129.85 72.44 -12.19
N SER A 6 -130.81 72.41 -13.12
CA SER A 6 -132.21 72.19 -12.74
C SER A 6 -132.44 70.72 -12.36
N MET A 7 -132.85 70.46 -11.12
CA MET A 7 -133.20 69.12 -10.60
C MET A 7 -134.21 68.40 -11.50
N ILE A 8 -135.14 69.15 -12.06
CA ILE A 8 -136.12 68.70 -13.04
C ILE A 8 -136.04 69.64 -14.24
N ILE A 9 -135.79 69.10 -15.43
CA ILE A 9 -135.81 69.85 -16.68
C ILE A 9 -137.07 69.46 -17.44
N HIS A 10 -138.02 70.39 -17.49
CA HIS A 10 -139.18 70.28 -18.38
C HIS A 10 -138.78 70.75 -19.78
N ARG A 11 -138.60 69.82 -20.71
CA ARG A 11 -138.44 70.13 -22.14
C ARG A 11 -139.80 69.98 -22.82
N ARG A 12 -140.74 70.86 -22.43
CA ARG A 12 -142.06 70.94 -23.07
C ARG A 12 -142.06 71.97 -24.20
N ARG A 13 -142.66 71.60 -25.32
CA ARG A 13 -142.88 72.48 -26.47
C ARG A 13 -144.16 73.30 -26.26
N THR A 14 -144.21 74.50 -26.84
CA THR A 14 -145.29 75.48 -26.64
C THR A 14 -146.37 75.45 -27.72
N GLY A 15 -146.14 74.78 -28.85
CA GLY A 15 -147.10 74.65 -29.95
C GLY A 15 -147.20 75.90 -30.83
N LYS A 16 -146.37 76.93 -30.60
CA LYS A 16 -146.26 78.11 -31.45
C LYS A 16 -145.43 77.80 -32.70
N LYS A 17 -145.50 78.66 -33.73
CA LYS A 17 -144.74 78.50 -34.99
C LYS A 17 -143.24 78.25 -34.76
N ASP A 18 -142.67 78.86 -33.74
CA ASP A 18 -141.23 78.80 -33.44
C ASP A 18 -140.84 77.61 -32.53
N ASP A 19 -141.83 76.89 -31.98
CA ASP A 19 -141.65 75.70 -31.13
C ASP A 19 -142.88 74.78 -31.26
N PRO A 20 -143.08 74.20 -32.46
CA PRO A 20 -144.29 73.45 -32.78
C PRO A 20 -144.32 72.12 -32.04
N PHE A 21 -145.52 71.59 -31.82
CA PHE A 21 -145.64 70.20 -31.40
C PHE A 21 -145.17 69.28 -32.53
N ILE A 22 -144.53 68.17 -32.16
CA ILE A 22 -143.97 67.22 -33.12
C ILE A 22 -144.97 66.10 -33.33
N GLU A 23 -145.40 65.87 -34.56
CA GLU A 23 -146.21 64.69 -34.88
C GLU A 23 -145.43 63.41 -34.56
N LYS A 24 -146.04 62.56 -33.74
CA LYS A 24 -145.56 61.24 -33.37
C LYS A 24 -146.49 60.24 -34.00
N ASP A 25 -145.90 59.30 -34.72
CA ASP A 25 -146.55 58.08 -35.17
C ASP A 25 -145.67 56.94 -34.67
N GLU A 26 -146.11 56.29 -33.61
CA GLU A 26 -145.37 55.20 -32.96
C GLU A 26 -146.23 53.97 -32.81
N SER A 27 -145.66 52.82 -33.17
CA SER A 27 -146.27 51.51 -32.95
C SER A 27 -145.82 50.99 -31.59
N LEU A 28 -146.75 50.89 -30.65
CA LEU A 28 -146.47 50.49 -29.28
C LEU A 28 -147.39 49.34 -28.85
N VAL A 29 -146.86 48.51 -27.95
CA VAL A 29 -147.54 47.33 -27.44
C VAL A 29 -148.21 47.66 -26.11
N VAL A 30 -149.49 47.28 -25.97
CA VAL A 30 -150.21 47.38 -24.69
C VAL A 30 -149.53 46.47 -23.67
N ASN A 31 -148.89 47.06 -22.66
CA ASN A 31 -148.17 46.34 -21.62
C ASN A 31 -149.09 45.54 -20.71
N THR A 32 -148.50 44.74 -19.82
CA THR A 32 -149.22 43.84 -18.90
C THR A 32 -150.22 44.53 -17.98
N ASN A 33 -150.13 45.85 -17.80
CA ASN A 33 -151.06 46.65 -17.00
C ASN A 33 -152.21 47.25 -17.83
N GLY A 34 -152.38 46.84 -19.10
CA GLY A 34 -153.38 47.42 -20.00
C GLY A 34 -153.04 48.82 -20.46
N LYS A 35 -151.76 49.23 -20.41
CA LYS A 35 -151.31 50.58 -20.73
C LYS A 35 -150.25 50.60 -21.81
N VAL A 36 -150.16 51.72 -22.50
CA VAL A 36 -149.05 52.08 -23.39
C VAL A 36 -148.47 53.37 -22.88
N ASP A 37 -147.17 53.39 -22.57
CA ASP A 37 -146.46 54.62 -22.26
C ASP A 37 -145.91 55.22 -23.55
N LEU A 38 -146.36 56.43 -23.87
CA LEU A 38 -145.96 57.15 -25.07
C LEU A 38 -144.53 57.69 -24.92
N THR A 39 -143.83 57.91 -26.02
CA THR A 39 -142.45 58.45 -25.98
C THR A 39 -142.44 59.91 -25.53
N GLU A 40 -143.45 60.70 -25.92
CA GLU A 40 -143.61 62.09 -25.49
C GLU A 40 -145.01 62.37 -24.99
N GLN A 41 -145.15 63.38 -24.12
CA GLN A 41 -146.44 63.74 -23.57
C GLN A 41 -147.36 64.25 -24.69
N PRO A 42 -148.53 63.62 -24.93
CA PRO A 42 -149.39 63.98 -26.06
C PRO A 42 -150.11 65.31 -25.81
N ASP A 43 -150.38 66.05 -26.88
CA ASP A 43 -151.17 67.26 -26.84
C ASP A 43 -152.66 66.92 -26.67
N LYS A 44 -153.28 67.55 -25.68
CA LYS A 44 -154.67 67.28 -25.31
C LYS A 44 -155.68 67.85 -26.31
N PHE A 45 -155.32 68.94 -27.00
CA PHE A 45 -156.23 69.59 -27.94
C PHE A 45 -156.39 68.77 -29.22
N ASN A 46 -155.27 68.26 -29.76
CA ASN A 46 -155.25 67.48 -30.99
C ASN A 46 -155.61 65.99 -30.80
N ARG A 47 -155.68 65.54 -29.54
CA ARG A 47 -155.98 64.17 -29.13
C ARG A 47 -154.95 63.14 -29.63
N VAL A 48 -154.96 61.96 -29.04
CA VAL A 48 -154.25 60.80 -29.58
C VAL A 48 -155.23 60.03 -30.42
N ILE A 49 -154.83 59.67 -31.64
CA ILE A 49 -155.59 58.80 -32.53
C ILE A 49 -154.95 57.41 -32.46
N VAL A 50 -155.75 56.42 -32.09
CA VAL A 50 -155.33 55.03 -32.07
C VAL A 50 -155.87 54.33 -33.32
N THR A 51 -154.99 53.62 -34.03
CA THR A 51 -155.37 52.77 -35.15
C THR A 51 -154.73 51.38 -35.01
N GLY A 52 -155.31 50.38 -35.66
CA GLY A 52 -154.85 49.00 -35.61
C GLY A 52 -156.00 48.01 -35.45
N GLU A 53 -155.74 46.74 -35.74
CA GLU A 53 -156.68 45.62 -35.55
C GLU A 53 -158.00 45.74 -36.32
N ASN A 54 -158.04 46.50 -37.43
CA ASN A 54 -159.25 46.80 -38.21
C ASN A 54 -160.45 47.23 -37.34
N THR A 55 -160.17 47.84 -36.19
CA THR A 55 -161.16 48.25 -35.19
C THR A 55 -161.29 49.76 -35.21
N GLU A 56 -162.52 50.26 -35.18
CA GLU A 56 -162.79 51.70 -35.08
C GLU A 56 -162.66 52.12 -33.61
N TRP A 57 -161.46 52.59 -33.24
CA TRP A 57 -161.12 52.96 -31.88
C TRP A 57 -161.70 54.32 -31.49
N SER A 58 -162.33 54.39 -30.32
CA SER A 58 -162.88 55.65 -29.79
C SER A 58 -162.30 56.02 -28.43
N GLU A 59 -161.86 57.28 -28.29
CA GLU A 59 -161.39 57.79 -27.00
C GLU A 59 -162.58 58.07 -26.08
N ILE A 60 -162.52 57.56 -24.85
CA ILE A 60 -163.43 57.95 -23.77
C ILE A 60 -162.75 58.92 -22.79
N THR A 61 -163.50 59.89 -22.29
CA THR A 61 -162.99 60.90 -21.35
C THR A 61 -163.14 60.50 -19.88
N ARG A 62 -164.11 59.62 -19.57
CA ARG A 62 -164.39 59.11 -18.21
C ARG A 62 -164.92 57.67 -18.29
N GLY A 63 -164.61 56.88 -17.27
CA GLY A 63 -164.95 55.44 -17.21
C GLY A 63 -163.77 54.52 -17.54
N ILE A 64 -164.06 53.23 -17.59
CA ILE A 64 -163.13 52.17 -18.01
C ILE A 64 -163.40 51.88 -19.49
N PRO A 65 -162.38 51.87 -20.37
CA PRO A 65 -162.59 51.59 -21.77
C PRO A 65 -163.16 50.18 -22.00
N ASN A 66 -164.14 50.06 -22.90
CA ASN A 66 -164.56 48.75 -23.43
C ASN A 66 -163.55 48.23 -24.49
N GLU A 67 -163.87 47.12 -25.14
CA GLU A 67 -162.95 46.42 -26.06
C GLU A 67 -162.51 47.26 -27.28
N THR A 68 -163.30 48.24 -27.71
CA THR A 68 -163.01 49.12 -28.87
C THR A 68 -162.78 50.58 -28.46
N GLN A 69 -162.56 50.82 -27.17
CA GLN A 69 -162.32 52.13 -26.60
C GLN A 69 -160.94 52.22 -25.95
N TYR A 70 -160.43 53.44 -25.83
CA TYR A 70 -159.21 53.73 -25.08
C TYR A 70 -159.37 55.03 -24.28
N LYS A 71 -158.50 55.22 -23.30
CA LYS A 71 -158.45 56.43 -22.48
C LYS A 71 -157.02 56.93 -22.40
N VAL A 72 -156.80 58.18 -22.79
CA VAL A 72 -155.47 58.80 -22.76
C VAL A 72 -155.29 59.61 -21.47
N ASP A 73 -154.23 59.31 -20.73
CA ASP A 73 -153.66 60.18 -19.71
C ASP A 73 -152.66 61.15 -20.35
N TYR A 74 -153.19 62.28 -20.81
CA TYR A 74 -152.40 63.35 -21.41
C TYR A 74 -151.40 63.98 -20.43
N ALA A 75 -151.56 63.79 -19.12
CA ALA A 75 -150.61 64.27 -18.12
C ALA A 75 -149.48 63.26 -17.91
N GLY A 76 -149.85 62.00 -17.68
CA GLY A 76 -148.94 60.89 -17.37
C GLY A 76 -148.32 60.21 -18.58
N ARG A 77 -148.62 60.65 -19.82
CA ARG A 77 -148.07 60.10 -21.06
C ARG A 77 -148.43 58.62 -21.26
N ALA A 78 -149.62 58.22 -20.84
CA ALA A 78 -150.05 56.82 -20.93
C ALA A 78 -151.42 56.68 -21.61
N VAL A 79 -151.60 55.67 -22.46
CA VAL A 79 -152.90 55.30 -23.03
C VAL A 79 -153.36 53.99 -22.39
N THR A 80 -154.56 53.98 -21.83
CA THR A 80 -155.15 52.83 -21.16
C THR A 80 -156.20 52.18 -22.05
N PHE A 81 -156.15 50.86 -22.15
CA PHE A 81 -157.09 50.03 -22.92
C PHE A 81 -157.82 49.06 -21.99
N ASN A 82 -158.89 48.44 -22.50
CA ASN A 82 -159.44 47.24 -21.87
C ASN A 82 -158.37 46.14 -21.78
N SER A 83 -158.40 45.32 -20.72
CA SER A 83 -157.44 44.24 -20.53
C SER A 83 -157.45 43.20 -21.66
N THR A 84 -158.56 43.05 -22.40
CA THR A 84 -158.63 42.18 -23.59
C THR A 84 -157.71 42.62 -24.73
N ASN A 85 -157.19 43.86 -24.68
CA ASN A 85 -156.27 44.40 -25.66
C ASN A 85 -154.79 44.35 -25.22
N VAL A 86 -154.47 43.80 -24.05
CA VAL A 86 -153.08 43.58 -23.60
C VAL A 86 -152.32 42.73 -24.64
N GLY A 87 -151.10 43.13 -24.95
CA GLY A 87 -150.23 42.48 -25.94
C GLY A 87 -150.52 42.85 -27.40
N LYS A 88 -151.62 43.55 -27.70
CA LYS A 88 -151.87 44.07 -29.04
C LYS A 88 -150.91 45.23 -29.33
N GLN A 89 -150.35 45.24 -30.55
CA GLN A 89 -149.55 46.36 -31.05
C GLN A 89 -150.48 47.31 -31.80
N LEU A 90 -150.60 48.53 -31.32
CA LEU A 90 -151.44 49.56 -31.91
C LEU A 90 -150.59 50.74 -32.34
N ASN A 91 -151.09 51.51 -33.30
CA ASN A 91 -150.45 52.73 -33.76
C ASN A 91 -151.07 53.93 -33.07
N PHE A 92 -150.21 54.82 -32.58
CA PHE A 92 -150.58 56.02 -31.85
C PHE A 92 -150.09 57.23 -32.64
N ASN A 93 -151.03 57.92 -33.31
CA ASN A 93 -150.75 59.20 -33.93
C ASN A 93 -151.17 60.34 -32.99
N TYR A 94 -150.24 61.22 -32.63
CA TYR A 94 -150.51 62.36 -31.77
C TYR A 94 -149.47 63.45 -31.94
N LEU A 95 -149.79 64.68 -31.51
CA LEU A 95 -148.80 65.74 -31.42
C LEU A 95 -148.07 65.68 -30.07
N GLY A 96 -146.78 65.34 -30.09
CA GLY A 96 -145.89 65.24 -28.94
C GLY A 96 -145.39 66.60 -28.46
N THR A 97 -145.57 66.86 -27.17
CA THR A 97 -145.21 68.12 -26.52
C THR A 97 -143.87 68.04 -25.76
N GLY A 98 -143.10 66.95 -25.86
CA GLY A 98 -141.84 66.77 -25.14
C GLY A 98 -141.99 66.10 -23.75
N ASN A 99 -140.92 66.14 -22.95
CA ASN A 99 -140.75 65.34 -21.72
C ASN A 99 -140.17 66.12 -20.54
N THR A 100 -140.20 65.48 -19.37
CA THR A 100 -139.55 65.95 -18.14
C THR A 100 -138.44 64.99 -17.74
N PHE A 101 -137.24 65.51 -17.46
CA PHE A 101 -136.06 64.73 -17.04
C PHE A 101 -135.65 65.10 -15.61
N ILE A 102 -135.10 64.14 -14.84
CA ILE A 102 -134.58 64.36 -13.49
C ILE A 102 -133.05 64.20 -13.51
N SER A 103 -132.32 65.09 -12.83
CA SER A 103 -130.86 65.04 -12.73
C SER A 103 -130.37 63.82 -11.93
N VAL A 104 -129.28 63.18 -12.37
CA VAL A 104 -128.66 62.04 -11.68
C VAL A 104 -128.13 62.41 -10.28
N LYS A 105 -127.81 63.69 -10.05
CA LYS A 105 -127.47 64.24 -8.72
C LYS A 105 -128.64 64.25 -7.74
N SER A 106 -129.86 64.06 -8.24
CA SER A 106 -131.10 64.12 -7.45
C SER A 106 -131.82 62.77 -7.35
N VAL A 107 -131.24 61.72 -7.95
CA VAL A 107 -131.68 60.33 -7.80
C VAL A 107 -130.78 59.67 -6.76
N TYR A 108 -131.33 59.36 -5.58
CA TYR A 108 -130.57 58.65 -4.55
C TYR A 108 -130.50 57.15 -4.88
N THR A 109 -129.35 56.55 -4.60
CA THR A 109 -129.13 55.11 -4.70
C THR A 109 -129.03 54.48 -3.32
N LYS A 110 -128.67 55.28 -2.30
CA LYS A 110 -128.62 54.86 -0.90
C LYS A 110 -129.08 56.00 0.03
N GLN A 111 -129.89 55.65 1.02
CA GLN A 111 -130.30 56.57 2.09
C GLN A 111 -130.06 55.94 3.47
N ASN A 112 -129.85 56.78 4.47
CA ASN A 112 -129.78 56.39 5.86
C ASN A 112 -130.67 57.32 6.70
N ASN A 113 -131.67 56.76 7.37
CA ASN A 113 -132.63 57.51 8.20
C ASN A 113 -133.23 58.76 7.52
N GLY A 114 -133.55 58.66 6.24
CA GLY A 114 -134.14 59.74 5.44
C GLY A 114 -133.16 60.75 4.86
N ASN A 115 -131.86 60.63 5.16
CA ASN A 115 -130.80 61.44 4.52
C ASN A 115 -130.19 60.68 3.34
N VAL A 116 -130.10 61.34 2.19
CA VAL A 116 -129.40 60.81 1.01
C VAL A 116 -127.90 60.78 1.31
N VAL A 117 -127.28 59.60 1.18
CA VAL A 117 -125.84 59.41 1.43
C VAL A 117 -125.08 59.01 0.18
N GLU A 118 -125.79 58.67 -0.89
CA GLU A 118 -125.22 58.33 -2.19
C GLU A 118 -126.26 58.62 -3.27
N THR A 119 -125.82 59.33 -4.29
CA THR A 119 -126.59 59.63 -5.49
C THR A 119 -126.11 58.76 -6.65
N LEU A 120 -126.90 58.71 -7.71
CA LEU A 120 -126.47 58.06 -8.94
C LEU A 120 -125.22 58.75 -9.54
N ASP A 121 -125.06 60.05 -9.33
CA ASP A 121 -123.86 60.81 -9.73
C ASP A 121 -122.60 60.33 -9.00
N ASP A 122 -122.70 60.01 -7.71
CA ASP A 122 -121.60 59.49 -6.89
C ASP A 122 -121.11 58.12 -7.41
N ILE A 123 -122.04 57.23 -7.77
CA ILE A 123 -121.72 55.92 -8.38
C ILE A 123 -121.02 56.10 -9.73
N VAL A 124 -121.54 56.98 -10.59
CA VAL A 124 -120.97 57.23 -11.92
C VAL A 124 -119.56 57.80 -11.80
N THR A 125 -119.35 58.77 -10.93
CA THR A 125 -118.05 59.42 -10.69
C THR A 125 -117.04 58.44 -10.09
N SER A 126 -117.47 57.63 -9.11
CA SER A 126 -116.64 56.57 -8.51
C SER A 126 -116.26 55.51 -9.56
N GLY A 127 -117.20 55.09 -10.40
CA GLY A 127 -116.96 54.15 -11.50
C GLY A 127 -115.96 54.69 -12.53
N GLN A 128 -116.06 55.97 -12.89
CA GLN A 128 -115.08 56.63 -13.76
C GLN A 128 -113.69 56.66 -13.11
N SER A 129 -113.61 57.00 -11.82
CA SER A 129 -112.34 57.00 -11.07
C SER A 129 -111.71 55.59 -10.99
N ALA A 130 -112.53 54.56 -10.78
CA ALA A 130 -112.06 53.17 -10.78
C ALA A 130 -111.54 52.75 -12.16
N ILE A 131 -112.18 53.18 -13.25
CA ILE A 131 -111.71 52.93 -14.62
C ILE A 131 -110.35 53.61 -14.87
N GLU A 132 -110.15 54.84 -14.42
CA GLU A 132 -108.85 55.52 -14.53
C GLU A 132 -107.76 54.82 -13.71
N ASN A 133 -108.05 54.41 -12.47
CA ASN A 133 -107.11 53.65 -11.66
C ASN A 133 -106.71 52.31 -12.33
N ILE A 134 -107.65 51.63 -13.00
CA ILE A 134 -107.36 50.41 -13.76
C ILE A 134 -106.40 50.69 -14.93
N LYS A 135 -106.56 51.84 -15.62
CA LYS A 135 -105.62 52.24 -16.68
C LYS A 135 -104.21 52.48 -16.13
N GLU A 136 -104.09 53.13 -14.98
CA GLU A 136 -102.80 53.34 -14.32
C GLU A 136 -102.16 52.00 -13.93
N VAL A 137 -102.93 51.07 -13.35
CA VAL A 137 -102.45 49.73 -13.01
C VAL A 137 -101.95 48.99 -14.26
N ASN A 138 -102.68 49.05 -15.37
CA ASN A 138 -102.23 48.45 -16.64
C ASN A 138 -100.92 49.07 -17.15
N MET A 139 -100.74 50.38 -17.00
CA MET A 139 -99.48 51.05 -17.37
C MET A 139 -98.32 50.54 -16.51
N VAL A 140 -98.53 50.37 -15.20
CA VAL A 140 -97.52 49.81 -14.28
C VAL A 140 -97.19 48.36 -14.65
N ILE A 141 -98.19 47.53 -14.98
CA ILE A 141 -97.98 46.15 -15.43
C ILE A 141 -97.12 46.11 -16.69
N ASN A 142 -97.45 46.90 -17.72
CA ASN A 142 -96.67 46.96 -18.96
C ASN A 142 -95.22 47.39 -18.70
N ASN A 143 -95.01 48.37 -17.81
CA ASN A 143 -93.67 48.80 -17.42
C ASN A 143 -92.90 47.68 -16.71
N ALA A 144 -93.56 46.92 -15.83
CA ALA A 144 -92.95 45.78 -15.15
C ALA A 144 -92.61 44.64 -16.14
N GLU A 145 -93.49 44.34 -17.09
CA GLU A 145 -93.25 43.36 -18.15
C GLU A 145 -92.03 43.73 -19.00
N ASN A 146 -91.92 45.00 -19.42
CA ASN A 146 -90.75 45.49 -20.14
C ASN A 146 -89.46 45.40 -19.31
N ALA A 147 -89.53 45.73 -18.01
CA ALA A 147 -88.38 45.60 -17.12
C ALA A 147 -87.92 44.15 -16.96
N ILE A 148 -88.86 43.21 -16.86
CA ILE A 148 -88.57 41.77 -16.80
C ILE A 148 -87.92 41.30 -18.10
N LEU A 149 -88.44 41.73 -19.26
CA LEU A 149 -87.87 41.38 -20.56
C LEU A 149 -86.42 41.87 -20.68
N ASN A 150 -86.15 43.13 -20.34
CA ASN A 150 -84.80 43.70 -20.33
C ASN A 150 -83.84 42.97 -19.37
N ALA A 151 -84.34 42.58 -18.19
CA ALA A 151 -83.56 41.82 -17.22
C ALA A 151 -83.22 40.41 -17.73
N ASN A 152 -84.16 39.75 -18.40
CA ASN A 152 -83.95 38.44 -19.01
C ASN A 152 -82.95 38.49 -20.15
N GLU A 153 -83.06 39.48 -21.06
CA GLU A 153 -82.08 39.68 -22.13
C GLU A 153 -80.68 39.92 -21.56
N SER A 154 -80.57 40.77 -20.53
CA SER A 154 -79.29 41.03 -19.84
C SER A 154 -78.70 39.76 -19.21
N ALA A 155 -79.55 38.92 -18.60
CA ALA A 155 -79.12 37.64 -18.02
C ALA A 155 -78.65 36.66 -19.09
N GLU A 156 -79.30 36.63 -20.26
CA GLU A 156 -78.90 35.80 -21.39
C GLU A 156 -77.55 36.24 -21.98
N PHE A 157 -77.32 37.55 -22.16
CA PHE A 157 -76.01 38.08 -22.56
C PHE A 157 -74.92 37.73 -21.56
N ALA A 158 -75.19 37.84 -20.25
CA ALA A 158 -74.24 37.47 -19.21
C ALA A 158 -73.89 35.97 -19.26
N LYS A 159 -74.89 35.12 -19.52
CA LYS A 159 -74.70 33.67 -19.69
C LYS A 159 -73.85 33.35 -20.92
N GLU A 160 -74.11 33.99 -22.06
CA GLU A 160 -73.32 33.81 -23.28
C GLU A 160 -71.86 34.26 -23.08
N ALA A 161 -71.66 35.43 -22.44
CA ALA A 161 -70.33 35.93 -22.12
C ALA A 161 -69.55 34.98 -21.20
N THR A 162 -70.24 34.37 -20.23
CA THR A 162 -69.66 33.37 -19.33
C THR A 162 -69.27 32.11 -20.09
N GLY A 163 -70.15 31.58 -20.96
CA GLY A 163 -69.85 30.41 -21.79
C GLY A 163 -68.62 30.62 -22.69
N LYS A 164 -68.51 31.80 -23.33
CA LYS A 164 -67.32 32.16 -24.12
C LYS A 164 -66.05 32.23 -23.28
N ALA A 165 -66.14 32.72 -22.05
CA ALA A 165 -65.00 32.76 -21.13
C ALA A 165 -64.57 31.33 -20.71
N GLU A 166 -65.52 30.46 -20.42
CA GLU A 166 -65.29 29.05 -20.09
C GLU A 166 -64.61 28.30 -21.26
N GLU A 167 -65.11 28.48 -22.49
CA GLU A 167 -64.47 27.93 -23.69
C GLU A 167 -63.02 28.40 -23.84
N LYS A 168 -62.76 29.69 -23.56
CA LYS A 168 -61.41 30.24 -23.65
C LYS A 168 -60.48 29.69 -22.57
N ILE A 169 -60.99 29.47 -21.36
CA ILE A 169 -60.25 28.83 -20.27
C ILE A 169 -59.86 27.41 -20.65
N ILE A 170 -60.77 26.64 -21.27
CA ILE A 170 -60.49 25.28 -21.75
C ILE A 170 -59.39 25.31 -22.82
N GLU A 171 -59.47 26.22 -23.79
CA GLU A 171 -58.45 26.38 -24.84
C GLU A 171 -57.06 26.72 -24.24
N LEU A 172 -57.03 27.58 -23.21
CA LEU A 172 -55.79 27.95 -22.53
C LEU A 172 -55.20 26.78 -21.75
N HIS A 173 -56.01 26.00 -21.03
CA HIS A 173 -55.54 24.80 -20.34
C HIS A 173 -54.92 23.80 -21.32
N LEU A 174 -55.57 23.52 -22.45
CA LEU A 174 -55.01 22.63 -23.48
C LEU A 174 -53.66 23.12 -24.02
N LYS A 175 -53.47 24.45 -24.16
CA LYS A 175 -52.17 25.01 -24.58
C LYS A 175 -51.10 24.87 -23.51
N ILE A 176 -51.48 25.01 -22.24
CA ILE A 176 -50.57 24.81 -21.09
C ILE A 176 -50.14 23.35 -21.07
N ASP A 177 -51.07 22.40 -21.12
CA ASP A 177 -50.77 20.97 -21.09
C ASP A 177 -49.82 20.57 -22.23
N ASN A 178 -50.06 21.09 -23.44
CA ASN A 178 -49.19 20.84 -24.59
C ASN A 178 -47.80 21.46 -24.42
N ALA A 179 -47.71 22.66 -23.83
CA ALA A 179 -46.43 23.30 -23.56
C ALA A 179 -45.63 22.54 -22.49
N ASP A 180 -46.31 22.05 -21.44
CA ASP A 180 -45.69 21.25 -20.39
C ASP A 180 -45.15 19.93 -20.95
N ASN A 181 -45.92 19.24 -21.80
CA ASN A 181 -45.43 18.03 -22.47
C ASN A 181 -44.19 18.31 -23.33
N LEU A 182 -44.19 19.39 -24.12
CA LEU A 182 -43.03 19.76 -24.94
C LEU A 182 -41.80 20.08 -24.10
N ILE A 183 -41.99 20.75 -22.95
CA ILE A 183 -40.92 21.04 -22.00
C ILE A 183 -40.35 19.75 -21.43
N GLN A 184 -41.20 18.79 -21.02
CA GLN A 184 -40.76 17.49 -20.51
C GLN A 184 -40.00 16.67 -21.55
N ASP A 185 -40.46 16.66 -22.80
CA ASP A 185 -39.76 16.01 -23.91
C ASP A 185 -38.37 16.62 -24.13
N LYS A 186 -38.27 17.96 -24.08
CA LYS A 186 -36.99 18.67 -24.24
C LYS A 186 -36.03 18.46 -23.09
N ILE A 187 -36.53 18.40 -21.85
CA ILE A 187 -35.72 18.02 -20.68
C ILE A 187 -35.16 16.62 -20.88
N SER A 188 -36.01 15.66 -21.28
CA SER A 188 -35.60 14.27 -21.53
C SER A 188 -34.53 14.15 -22.62
N GLU A 189 -34.66 14.89 -23.72
CA GLU A 189 -33.63 14.96 -24.77
C GLU A 189 -32.30 15.52 -24.27
N ILE A 190 -32.35 16.59 -23.46
CA ILE A 190 -31.15 17.22 -22.89
C ILE A 190 -30.46 16.26 -21.93
N ASP A 191 -31.21 15.58 -21.07
CA ASP A 191 -30.69 14.62 -20.11
C ASP A 191 -30.05 13.42 -20.83
N ALA A 192 -30.69 12.89 -21.87
CA ALA A 192 -30.15 11.80 -22.67
C ALA A 192 -28.84 12.18 -23.36
N TYR A 193 -28.78 13.35 -24.00
CA TYR A 193 -27.56 13.82 -24.66
C TYR A 193 -26.44 14.13 -23.66
N GLY A 194 -26.78 14.77 -22.54
CA GLY A 194 -25.85 15.09 -21.47
C GLY A 194 -25.23 13.84 -20.85
N ASN A 195 -26.06 12.84 -20.52
CA ASN A 195 -25.59 11.58 -19.92
C ASN A 195 -24.70 10.81 -20.90
N SER A 196 -25.11 10.66 -22.16
CA SER A 196 -24.30 9.96 -23.17
C SER A 196 -22.93 10.63 -23.38
N ALA A 197 -22.87 11.97 -23.48
CA ALA A 197 -21.61 12.67 -23.65
C ALA A 197 -20.68 12.56 -22.41
N ILE A 198 -21.26 12.50 -21.21
CA ILE A 198 -20.52 12.30 -19.96
C ILE A 198 -19.98 10.86 -19.89
N GLU A 199 -20.81 9.86 -20.20
CA GLU A 199 -20.42 8.45 -20.23
C GLU A 199 -19.28 8.20 -21.23
N ASP A 200 -19.38 8.73 -22.46
CA ASP A 200 -18.31 8.68 -23.46
C ASP A 200 -17.01 9.28 -22.91
N LYS A 201 -17.10 10.42 -22.20
CA LYS A 201 -15.92 11.09 -21.66
C LYS A 201 -15.29 10.33 -20.49
N ILE A 202 -16.11 9.69 -19.66
CA ILE A 202 -15.67 8.82 -18.57
C ILE A 202 -14.93 7.62 -19.17
N GLY A 203 -15.51 6.94 -20.16
CA GLY A 203 -14.87 5.79 -20.82
C GLY A 203 -13.53 6.15 -21.47
N GLU A 204 -13.39 7.33 -22.09
CA GLU A 204 -12.11 7.83 -22.59
C GLU A 204 -11.06 8.10 -21.50
N ILE A 205 -11.49 8.49 -20.31
CA ILE A 205 -10.59 8.74 -19.17
C ILE A 205 -10.13 7.41 -18.57
N GLU A 206 -11.06 6.49 -18.35
CA GLU A 206 -10.79 5.14 -17.84
C GLU A 206 -9.82 4.39 -18.76
N SER A 207 -10.09 4.37 -20.07
CA SER A 207 -9.19 3.73 -21.06
C SER A 207 -7.77 4.30 -21.03
N ARG A 208 -7.62 5.61 -20.80
CA ARG A 208 -6.31 6.27 -20.67
C ARG A 208 -5.63 5.96 -19.34
N TYR A 209 -6.40 5.81 -18.27
CA TYR A 209 -5.87 5.42 -16.97
C TYR A 209 -5.35 3.99 -17.03
N ASP A 210 -6.15 3.04 -17.53
CA ASP A 210 -5.78 1.64 -17.69
C ASP A 210 -4.53 1.48 -18.57
N SER A 211 -4.48 2.18 -19.71
CA SER A 211 -3.31 2.14 -20.59
C SER A 211 -2.03 2.64 -19.90
N LYS A 212 -2.13 3.68 -19.07
CA LYS A 212 -1.00 4.19 -18.30
C LYS A 212 -0.59 3.25 -17.18
N GLU A 213 -1.55 2.64 -16.50
CA GLU A 213 -1.31 1.68 -15.44
C GLU A 213 -0.58 0.45 -15.98
N VAL A 214 -1.04 -0.11 -17.10
CA VAL A 214 -0.35 -1.21 -17.81
C VAL A 214 1.08 -0.81 -18.16
N THR A 215 1.27 0.38 -18.75
CA THR A 215 2.61 0.87 -19.11
C THR A 215 3.52 1.05 -17.88
N TRP A 216 2.96 1.51 -16.76
CA TRP A 216 3.71 1.65 -15.51
C TRP A 216 4.11 0.29 -14.94
N ILE A 217 3.21 -0.69 -14.93
CA ILE A 217 3.48 -2.06 -14.48
C ILE A 217 4.57 -2.70 -15.33
N ASP A 218 4.52 -2.55 -16.65
CA ASP A 218 5.53 -3.10 -17.57
C ASP A 218 6.91 -2.49 -17.31
N ASN A 219 6.98 -1.16 -17.16
CA ASN A 219 8.22 -0.47 -16.83
C ASN A 219 8.78 -0.89 -15.46
N GLU A 220 7.92 -1.06 -14.46
CA GLU A 220 8.33 -1.47 -13.13
C GLU A 220 8.83 -2.92 -13.11
N THR A 221 8.16 -3.80 -13.85
CA THR A 221 8.58 -5.19 -14.06
C THR A 221 9.95 -5.24 -14.75
N GLN A 222 10.18 -4.41 -15.76
CA GLN A 222 11.47 -4.32 -16.45
C GLN A 222 12.57 -3.80 -15.53
N ARG A 223 12.30 -2.76 -14.72
CA ARG A 223 13.26 -2.27 -13.71
C ARG A 223 13.62 -3.35 -12.70
N ASN A 224 12.62 -4.05 -12.15
CA ASN A 224 12.86 -5.11 -11.16
C ASN A 224 13.69 -6.25 -11.74
N SER A 225 13.44 -6.64 -13.00
CA SER A 225 14.26 -7.64 -13.69
C SER A 225 15.72 -7.19 -13.86
N GLN A 226 15.94 -5.94 -14.26
CA GLN A 226 17.29 -5.37 -14.37
C GLN A 226 18.00 -5.29 -13.02
N GLU A 227 17.28 -4.93 -11.97
CA GLU A 227 17.83 -4.83 -10.61
C GLU A 227 18.23 -6.21 -10.07
N ASN A 228 17.43 -7.25 -10.31
CA ASN A 228 17.80 -8.62 -9.96
C ASN A 228 19.06 -9.09 -10.68
N ILE A 229 19.22 -8.73 -11.97
CA ILE A 229 20.46 -9.01 -12.72
C ILE A 229 21.65 -8.26 -12.10
N ARG A 230 21.46 -6.98 -11.72
CA ARG A 230 22.51 -6.19 -11.06
C ARG A 230 22.94 -6.81 -9.73
N ILE A 231 21.99 -7.28 -8.92
CA ILE A 231 22.24 -7.96 -7.65
C ILE A 231 23.03 -9.26 -7.89
N SER A 232 22.60 -10.11 -8.83
CA SER A 232 23.31 -11.36 -9.12
C SER A 232 24.75 -11.12 -9.61
N ASN A 233 24.97 -10.12 -10.47
CA ASN A 233 26.31 -9.74 -10.92
C ASN A 233 27.16 -9.17 -9.77
N GLU A 234 26.55 -8.48 -8.81
CA GLU A 234 27.22 -7.96 -7.61
C GLU A 234 27.68 -9.10 -6.70
N GLU A 235 26.83 -10.09 -6.46
CA GLU A 235 27.14 -11.30 -5.69
C GLU A 235 28.28 -12.11 -6.33
N GLU A 236 28.25 -12.27 -7.66
CA GLU A 236 29.34 -12.92 -8.40
C GLU A 236 30.65 -12.14 -8.26
N ARG A 237 30.61 -10.81 -8.37
CA ARG A 237 31.82 -9.97 -8.20
C ARG A 237 32.38 -10.07 -6.78
N LEU A 238 31.53 -10.10 -5.76
CA LEU A 238 31.95 -10.27 -4.36
C LEU A 238 32.64 -11.62 -4.15
N THR A 239 32.05 -12.70 -4.66
CA THR A 239 32.63 -14.06 -4.59
C THR A 239 34.01 -14.10 -5.26
N ASN A 240 34.13 -13.56 -6.47
CA ASN A 240 35.40 -13.48 -7.20
C ASN A 240 36.46 -12.66 -6.45
N GLU A 241 36.05 -11.59 -5.77
CA GLU A 241 36.96 -10.74 -4.98
C GLU A 241 37.44 -11.45 -3.70
N GLU A 242 36.57 -12.23 -3.03
CA GLU A 242 36.96 -13.08 -1.90
C GLU A 242 37.96 -14.18 -2.31
N GLU A 243 37.74 -14.82 -3.45
CA GLU A 243 38.67 -15.80 -4.02
C GLU A 243 40.02 -15.16 -4.33
N ARG A 244 40.01 -13.95 -4.93
CA ARG A 244 41.23 -13.19 -5.22
C ARG A 244 41.99 -12.83 -3.95
N GLN A 245 41.30 -12.40 -2.89
CA GLN A 245 41.92 -12.07 -1.60
C GLN A 245 42.57 -13.30 -0.96
N THR A 246 41.87 -14.43 -0.96
CA THR A 246 42.40 -15.70 -0.43
C THR A 246 43.64 -16.15 -1.21
N ALA A 247 43.62 -16.05 -2.55
CA ALA A 247 44.76 -16.39 -3.39
C ALA A 247 45.97 -15.47 -3.13
N GLU A 248 45.73 -14.18 -2.91
CA GLU A 248 46.77 -13.20 -2.61
C GLU A 248 47.39 -13.43 -1.23
N GLU A 249 46.59 -13.83 -0.23
CA GLU A 249 47.08 -14.21 1.10
C GLU A 249 47.97 -15.46 1.04
N ILE A 250 47.55 -16.49 0.29
CA ILE A 250 48.38 -17.69 0.06
C ILE A 250 49.70 -17.33 -0.63
N ARG A 251 49.67 -16.43 -1.62
CA ARG A 251 50.86 -15.96 -2.32
C ARG A 251 51.80 -15.21 -1.37
N ALA A 252 51.27 -14.33 -0.52
CA ALA A 252 52.04 -13.60 0.47
C ALA A 252 52.72 -14.54 1.49
N ASN A 253 51.99 -15.55 1.99
CA ASN A 253 52.54 -16.54 2.90
C ASN A 253 53.64 -17.40 2.24
N SER A 254 53.44 -17.81 0.99
CA SER A 254 54.45 -18.55 0.21
C SER A 254 55.72 -17.73 -0.01
N GLU A 255 55.57 -16.43 -0.26
CA GLU A 255 56.70 -15.51 -0.42
C GLU A 255 57.47 -15.30 0.90
N SER A 256 56.76 -15.20 2.02
CA SER A 256 57.37 -15.13 3.36
C SER A 256 58.20 -16.37 3.67
N ILE A 257 57.68 -17.57 3.38
CA ILE A 257 58.43 -18.83 3.54
C ILE A 257 59.65 -18.87 2.62
N ARG A 258 59.52 -18.40 1.38
CA ARG A 258 60.66 -18.31 0.44
C ARG A 258 61.76 -17.41 0.98
N ALA A 259 61.41 -16.25 1.52
CA ALA A 259 62.36 -15.32 2.13
C ALA A 259 63.08 -15.96 3.33
N LEU A 260 62.36 -16.63 4.23
CA LEU A 260 62.97 -17.35 5.37
C LEU A 260 63.95 -18.44 4.92
N ASN A 261 63.58 -19.24 3.91
CA ASN A 261 64.47 -20.27 3.35
C ASN A 261 65.72 -19.66 2.71
N GLU A 262 65.59 -18.49 2.09
CA GLU A 262 66.71 -17.77 1.49
C GLU A 262 67.66 -17.23 2.57
N ASP A 263 67.15 -16.68 3.67
CA ASP A 263 67.96 -16.24 4.82
C ASP A 263 68.74 -17.41 5.46
N VAL A 264 68.11 -18.58 5.56
CA VAL A 264 68.77 -19.82 6.03
C VAL A 264 69.87 -20.24 5.05
N ARG A 265 69.62 -20.18 3.73
CA ARG A 265 70.62 -20.49 2.72
C ARG A 265 71.83 -19.55 2.80
N ILE A 266 71.58 -18.25 2.93
CA ILE A 266 72.62 -17.22 3.09
C ILE A 266 73.45 -17.51 4.34
N SER A 267 72.80 -17.81 5.48
CA SER A 267 73.49 -18.13 6.73
C SER A 267 74.37 -19.39 6.61
N ASN A 268 73.87 -20.43 5.95
CA ASN A 268 74.65 -21.64 5.69
C ASN A 268 75.84 -21.38 4.76
N GLU A 269 75.69 -20.51 3.77
CA GLU A 269 76.77 -20.14 2.85
C GLU A 269 77.86 -19.32 3.56
N LEU A 270 77.48 -18.37 4.43
CA LEU A 270 78.43 -17.65 5.29
C LEU A 270 79.22 -18.61 6.20
N ASN A 271 78.55 -19.61 6.77
CA ASN A 271 79.23 -20.64 7.57
C ASN A 271 80.20 -21.47 6.71
N ARG A 272 79.81 -21.81 5.47
CA ARG A 272 80.69 -22.53 4.52
C ARG A 272 81.92 -21.70 4.17
N GLU A 273 81.75 -20.40 3.89
CA GLU A 273 82.85 -19.48 3.63
C GLU A 273 83.81 -19.37 4.82
N SER A 274 83.29 -19.24 6.04
CA SER A 274 84.12 -19.21 7.25
C SER A 274 84.92 -20.51 7.43
N ASN A 275 84.26 -21.67 7.27
CA ASN A 275 84.92 -22.97 7.37
C ASN A 275 86.01 -23.14 6.29
N GLU A 276 85.79 -22.61 5.09
CA GLU A 276 86.78 -22.66 4.00
C GLU A 276 87.98 -21.75 4.29
N ALA A 277 87.77 -20.57 4.86
CA ALA A 277 88.86 -19.69 5.31
C ALA A 277 89.72 -20.35 6.41
N ASP A 278 89.09 -21.06 7.36
CA ASP A 278 89.78 -21.83 8.39
C ASP A 278 90.59 -22.99 7.78
N ARG A 279 90.03 -23.67 6.75
CA ARG A 279 90.72 -24.73 6.01
C ARG A 279 91.93 -24.18 5.25
N GLU A 280 91.80 -23.04 4.56
CA GLU A 280 92.91 -22.37 3.87
C GLU A 280 94.03 -21.98 4.83
N THR A 281 93.68 -21.41 5.99
CA THR A 281 94.65 -21.04 7.03
C THR A 281 95.39 -22.27 7.57
N SER A 282 94.67 -23.37 7.80
CA SER A 282 95.25 -24.64 8.25
C SER A 282 96.17 -25.25 7.18
N GLU A 283 95.78 -25.16 5.91
CA GLU A 283 96.57 -25.65 4.78
C GLU A 283 97.84 -24.82 4.56
N ALA A 284 97.78 -23.50 4.70
CA ALA A 284 98.94 -22.63 4.67
C ALA A 284 99.95 -23.00 5.78
N LYS A 285 99.46 -23.26 7.00
CA LYS A 285 100.30 -23.74 8.10
C LYS A 285 100.92 -25.11 7.83
N ARG A 286 100.17 -26.02 7.20
CA ARG A 286 100.67 -27.34 6.79
C ARG A 286 101.79 -27.20 5.75
N GLN A 287 101.62 -26.33 4.75
CA GLN A 287 102.63 -26.05 3.73
C GLN A 287 103.90 -25.45 4.32
N PHE A 288 103.77 -24.45 5.20
CA PHE A 288 104.91 -23.86 5.91
C PHE A 288 105.70 -24.91 6.71
N ASN A 289 104.99 -25.75 7.47
CA ASN A 289 105.62 -26.83 8.21
C ASN A 289 106.32 -27.85 7.29
N GLU A 290 105.72 -28.17 6.13
CA GLU A 290 106.32 -29.09 5.15
C GLU A 290 107.57 -28.49 4.49
N GLU A 291 107.55 -27.21 4.14
CA GLU A 291 108.71 -26.48 3.64
C GLU A 291 109.84 -26.49 4.66
N GLN A 292 109.53 -26.23 5.94
CA GLN A 292 110.51 -26.32 7.02
C GLN A 292 111.08 -27.73 7.15
N ARG A 293 110.25 -28.78 7.08
CA ARG A 293 110.76 -30.17 7.09
C ARG A 293 111.70 -30.47 5.93
N GLN A 294 111.44 -29.92 4.74
CA GLN A 294 112.32 -30.09 3.57
C GLN A 294 113.67 -29.39 3.79
N ILE A 295 113.66 -28.18 4.34
CA ILE A 295 114.88 -27.44 4.71
C ILE A 295 115.69 -28.21 5.76
N ASP A 296 115.03 -28.68 6.83
CA ASP A 296 115.68 -29.45 7.90
C ASP A 296 116.30 -30.75 7.35
N THR A 297 115.58 -31.44 6.46
CA THR A 297 116.06 -32.66 5.79
C THR A 297 117.25 -32.38 4.89
N SER A 298 117.21 -31.28 4.11
CA SER A 298 118.33 -30.86 3.25
C SER A 298 119.57 -30.50 4.08
N THR A 299 119.37 -29.79 5.20
CA THR A 299 120.43 -29.46 6.15
C THR A 299 121.06 -30.71 6.76
N ALA A 300 120.24 -31.67 7.20
CA ALA A 300 120.72 -32.95 7.73
C ALA A 300 121.52 -33.73 6.67
N LEU A 301 121.05 -33.79 5.42
CA LEU A 301 121.77 -34.41 4.30
C LEU A 301 123.13 -33.74 4.05
N ASN A 302 123.18 -32.41 4.05
CA ASN A 302 124.44 -31.67 3.88
C ASN A 302 125.41 -31.96 5.03
N ASN A 303 124.96 -31.94 6.28
CA ASN A 303 125.78 -32.28 7.44
C ASN A 303 126.34 -33.71 7.36
N VAL A 304 125.55 -34.69 6.91
CA VAL A 304 126.00 -36.08 6.70
C VAL A 304 127.01 -36.17 5.56
N ASN A 305 126.77 -35.47 4.44
CA ASN A 305 127.71 -35.43 3.33
C ASN A 305 129.04 -34.80 3.75
N GLU A 306 129.02 -33.69 4.48
CA GLU A 306 130.23 -33.05 5.03
C GLU A 306 130.95 -33.97 6.00
N ALA A 307 130.24 -34.62 6.93
CA ALA A 307 130.84 -35.59 7.85
C ALA A 307 131.49 -36.78 7.10
N THR A 308 130.85 -37.24 6.02
CA THR A 308 131.37 -38.33 5.17
C THR A 308 132.61 -37.90 4.40
N ILE A 309 132.61 -36.70 3.81
CA ILE A 309 133.79 -36.11 3.15
C ILE A 309 134.94 -35.96 4.15
N ASN A 310 134.67 -35.42 5.33
CA ASN A 310 135.67 -35.26 6.39
C ASN A 310 136.24 -36.62 6.83
N ALA A 311 135.39 -37.63 7.02
CA ALA A 311 135.83 -38.98 7.35
C ALA A 311 136.67 -39.61 6.23
N GLN A 312 136.27 -39.47 4.96
CA GLN A 312 137.05 -39.96 3.83
C GLN A 312 138.41 -39.26 3.73
N SER A 313 138.45 -37.95 3.95
CA SER A 313 139.71 -37.18 3.98
C SER A 313 140.66 -37.67 5.09
N LEU A 314 140.13 -38.01 6.27
CA LEU A 314 140.92 -38.62 7.34
C LEU A 314 141.44 -40.01 6.97
N ILE A 315 140.62 -40.84 6.31
CA ILE A 315 141.02 -42.17 5.82
C ILE A 315 142.16 -42.03 4.79
N ASP A 316 141.98 -41.18 3.78
CA ASP A 316 142.95 -41.00 2.69
C ASP A 316 144.28 -40.41 3.19
N SER A 317 144.23 -39.55 4.21
CA SER A 317 145.43 -38.93 4.80
C SER A 317 146.14 -39.80 5.83
N SER A 318 145.51 -40.84 6.39
CA SER A 318 146.09 -41.66 7.47
C SER A 318 146.75 -42.97 7.01
N VAL A 319 147.06 -43.08 5.72
CA VAL A 319 147.57 -44.30 5.08
C VAL A 319 149.00 -44.63 5.52
N HIS A 320 149.26 -45.92 5.80
CA HIS A 320 150.62 -46.43 6.03
C HIS A 320 151.30 -46.80 4.70
N LEU A 321 152.32 -46.01 4.31
CA LEU A 321 153.05 -46.12 3.04
C LEU A 321 154.31 -47.00 3.12
N ARG A 322 154.33 -47.98 4.02
CA ARG A 322 155.43 -48.96 4.20
C ARG A 322 156.75 -48.25 4.54
N GLU A 323 157.89 -48.80 4.11
CA GLU A 323 159.22 -48.23 4.40
C GLU A 323 159.40 -46.86 3.71
N TYR A 324 160.02 -45.91 4.42
CA TYR A 324 160.29 -44.57 3.92
C TYR A 324 161.14 -44.60 2.63
N ASN A 325 160.79 -43.71 1.69
CA ASN A 325 161.48 -43.50 0.43
C ASN A 325 161.59 -41.99 0.15
N SER A 326 162.79 -41.53 -0.17
CA SER A 326 163.10 -40.10 -0.38
C SER A 326 162.42 -39.49 -1.61
N THR A 327 161.96 -40.27 -2.58
CA THR A 327 161.26 -39.74 -3.77
C THR A 327 159.74 -39.69 -3.60
N THR A 328 159.19 -40.29 -2.54
CA THR A 328 157.75 -40.33 -2.31
C THR A 328 157.27 -39.05 -1.64
N SER A 329 156.17 -38.49 -2.15
CA SER A 329 155.51 -37.34 -1.53
C SER A 329 154.57 -37.83 -0.42
N TYR A 330 154.83 -37.41 0.81
CA TYR A 330 154.06 -37.79 1.99
C TYR A 330 153.12 -36.66 2.36
N ILE A 331 151.81 -36.91 2.36
CA ILE A 331 150.85 -35.95 2.90
C ILE A 331 150.76 -36.07 4.43
N LYS A 332 150.32 -35.00 5.10
CA LYS A 332 150.07 -34.99 6.54
C LYS A 332 149.22 -36.19 6.93
N ASN A 333 149.56 -36.79 8.07
CA ASN A 333 149.03 -38.04 8.65
C ASN A 333 149.48 -39.35 7.99
N ASN A 334 150.15 -39.34 6.83
CA ASN A 334 150.71 -40.56 6.27
C ASN A 334 151.70 -41.17 7.27
N GLN A 335 151.68 -42.49 7.37
CA GLN A 335 152.58 -43.22 8.28
C GLN A 335 153.59 -44.02 7.47
N VAL A 336 154.83 -44.10 7.93
CA VAL A 336 155.88 -44.92 7.30
C VAL A 336 156.65 -45.69 8.36
N ARG A 337 157.31 -46.76 7.93
CA ARG A 337 158.40 -47.36 8.70
C ARG A 337 159.72 -46.72 8.30
N HIS A 338 160.53 -46.39 9.29
CA HIS A 338 161.91 -46.01 9.09
C HIS A 338 162.75 -46.50 10.26
N ASN A 339 163.78 -47.30 9.96
CA ASN A 339 164.66 -47.91 10.96
C ASN A 339 163.88 -48.65 12.06
N GLY A 340 162.86 -49.43 11.66
CA GLY A 340 162.03 -50.26 12.53
C GLY A 340 161.00 -49.51 13.39
N SER A 341 160.97 -48.18 13.35
CA SER A 341 159.96 -47.37 14.06
C SER A 341 158.91 -46.86 13.07
N THR A 342 157.68 -46.65 13.53
CA THR A 342 156.61 -46.03 12.75
C THR A 342 156.61 -44.53 13.00
N TRP A 343 156.70 -43.77 11.92
CA TRP A 343 156.69 -42.31 11.92
C TRP A 343 155.44 -41.81 11.19
N ARG A 344 154.84 -40.72 11.67
CA ARG A 344 153.73 -40.03 11.00
C ARG A 344 154.20 -38.69 10.48
N CYS A 345 153.87 -38.42 9.23
CA CYS A 345 154.11 -37.16 8.58
C CYS A 345 153.20 -36.09 9.20
N MET A 346 153.76 -34.99 9.71
CA MET A 346 153.00 -33.94 10.39
C MET A 346 152.59 -32.79 9.44
N ILE A 347 153.34 -32.61 8.34
CA ILE A 347 153.13 -31.61 7.29
C ILE A 347 153.59 -32.23 5.96
N ASN A 348 152.89 -31.95 4.85
CA ASN A 348 153.23 -32.50 3.53
C ASN A 348 154.72 -32.32 3.20
N CYS A 349 155.45 -33.40 2.88
CA CYS A 349 156.89 -33.37 2.67
C CYS A 349 157.36 -34.36 1.60
N THR A 350 158.56 -34.16 1.04
CA THR A 350 159.21 -35.07 0.09
C THR A 350 160.72 -35.01 0.31
N GLY A 351 161.40 -36.15 0.34
CA GLY A 351 162.85 -36.21 0.54
C GLY A 351 163.35 -35.92 1.97
N VAL A 352 162.47 -35.64 2.93
CA VAL A 352 162.84 -35.40 4.33
C VAL A 352 162.87 -36.71 5.11
N THR A 353 164.06 -37.14 5.55
CA THR A 353 164.25 -38.37 6.32
C THR A 353 163.50 -38.33 7.66
N PRO A 354 162.79 -39.41 8.06
CA PRO A 354 162.06 -39.44 9.32
C PRO A 354 162.94 -39.26 10.56
N ALA A 355 162.69 -38.18 11.30
CA ALA A 355 163.26 -37.84 12.59
C ALA A 355 162.28 -36.89 13.32
N GLU A 356 162.25 -36.94 14.66
CA GLU A 356 161.30 -36.12 15.44
C GLU A 356 161.46 -34.63 15.14
N GLY A 357 160.36 -33.96 14.79
CA GLY A 357 160.36 -32.54 14.48
C GLY A 357 159.16 -32.10 13.65
N GLU A 358 159.35 -31.04 12.86
CA GLU A 358 158.27 -30.36 12.11
C GLU A 358 157.57 -31.26 11.08
N HIS A 359 158.31 -32.15 10.42
CA HIS A 359 157.81 -32.98 9.33
C HIS A 359 157.39 -34.38 9.76
N TRP A 360 157.96 -34.91 10.83
CA TRP A 360 157.74 -36.27 11.29
C TRP A 360 157.63 -36.32 12.81
N THR A 361 156.70 -37.11 13.30
CA THR A 361 156.63 -37.47 14.73
C THR A 361 156.66 -38.98 14.88
N LEU A 362 157.30 -39.45 15.93
CA LEU A 362 157.38 -40.85 16.30
C LEU A 362 156.01 -41.31 16.79
N VAL A 363 155.36 -42.22 16.05
CA VAL A 363 154.09 -42.82 16.47
C VAL A 363 154.32 -44.10 17.26
N ALA A 364 155.31 -44.88 16.86
CA ALA A 364 155.70 -46.09 17.58
C ALA A 364 157.20 -46.32 17.42
N GLN A 365 157.93 -46.35 18.54
CA GLN A 365 159.34 -46.73 18.56
C GLN A 365 159.48 -48.23 18.29
N ARG A 366 160.58 -48.64 17.62
CA ARG A 366 160.87 -50.07 17.44
C ARG A 366 160.89 -50.77 18.81
N GLY A 367 160.08 -51.82 18.97
CA GLY A 367 160.13 -52.71 20.14
C GLY A 367 161.30 -53.70 20.04
N ILE A 368 161.73 -54.27 21.17
CA ILE A 368 162.85 -55.22 21.23
C ILE A 368 162.50 -56.60 20.63
N ASP A 369 161.23 -57.05 20.59
CA ASP A 369 160.80 -58.30 19.90
C ASP A 369 159.28 -58.52 19.68
N GLY A 370 158.39 -57.56 19.96
CA GLY A 370 157.02 -57.56 19.36
C GLY A 370 155.88 -58.30 20.06
N THR A 371 155.87 -58.46 21.40
CA THR A 371 154.74 -59.05 22.17
C THR A 371 154.43 -58.36 23.52
N GLY A 372 154.33 -57.01 23.55
CA GLY A 372 154.14 -56.26 24.81
C GLY A 372 152.77 -56.47 25.51
N SER A 373 152.80 -56.86 26.79
CA SER A 373 151.66 -56.90 27.74
C SER A 373 151.73 -55.74 28.76
N VAL A 374 150.57 -55.34 29.30
CA VAL A 374 150.32 -54.16 30.18
C VAL A 374 150.75 -54.44 31.63
N THR A 375 151.30 -53.44 32.32
CA THR A 375 151.94 -53.62 33.65
C THR A 375 151.02 -53.54 34.89
N SER A 376 149.82 -52.93 34.85
CA SER A 376 148.73 -53.03 35.86
C SER A 376 147.61 -51.97 35.65
N VAL A 377 146.41 -52.20 36.19
CA VAL A 377 145.31 -51.21 36.32
C VAL A 377 144.75 -51.26 37.75
N GLY A 378 144.70 -50.12 38.44
CA GLY A 378 144.10 -50.03 39.80
C GLY A 378 144.86 -50.79 40.89
N GLY A 379 146.16 -51.05 40.72
CA GLY A 379 146.99 -51.78 41.69
C GLY A 379 146.84 -53.31 41.65
N ILE A 380 146.03 -53.85 40.73
CA ILE A 380 145.88 -55.29 40.51
C ILE A 380 146.66 -55.67 39.25
N SER A 381 147.57 -56.63 39.40
CA SER A 381 148.33 -57.20 38.27
C SER A 381 147.43 -58.14 37.46
N PRO A 382 147.59 -58.18 36.11
CA PRO A 382 146.85 -59.14 35.29
C PRO A 382 147.19 -60.58 35.65
N ASP A 383 146.24 -61.48 35.43
CA ASP A 383 146.50 -62.92 35.51
C ASP A 383 147.37 -63.43 34.33
N ASP A 384 147.69 -64.72 34.32
CA ASP A 384 148.55 -65.36 33.30
C ASP A 384 147.99 -65.24 31.86
N ASN A 385 146.73 -64.82 31.70
CA ASN A 385 146.08 -64.57 30.42
C ASN A 385 145.90 -63.06 30.12
N GLY A 386 146.41 -62.17 30.97
CA GLY A 386 146.37 -60.72 30.78
C GLY A 386 145.05 -60.04 31.18
N ASN A 387 144.16 -60.72 31.89
CA ASN A 387 142.88 -60.15 32.34
C ASN A 387 142.98 -59.54 33.75
N VAL A 388 142.17 -58.51 34.02
CA VAL A 388 142.00 -57.90 35.35
C VAL A 388 140.53 -58.04 35.78
N PRO A 389 140.18 -59.01 36.66
CA PRO A 389 138.79 -59.25 37.06
C PRO A 389 138.34 -58.27 38.17
N LEU A 390 137.17 -57.65 37.98
CA LEU A 390 136.52 -56.71 38.93
C LEU A 390 135.10 -57.18 39.29
N THR A 391 134.58 -56.79 40.46
CA THR A 391 133.27 -57.17 40.98
C THR A 391 132.41 -55.96 41.37
N ALA A 392 131.08 -56.14 41.45
CA ALA A 392 130.13 -55.05 41.72
C ALA A 392 130.27 -54.38 43.11
N SER A 393 130.95 -55.03 44.06
CA SER A 393 131.32 -54.41 45.35
C SER A 393 132.39 -53.33 45.21
N ASP A 394 133.14 -53.32 44.09
CA ASP A 394 134.20 -52.36 43.83
C ASP A 394 133.65 -50.96 43.47
N PHE A 395 132.30 -50.80 43.37
CA PHE A 395 131.61 -49.55 43.01
C PHE A 395 130.34 -49.17 43.83
N GLY A 396 129.91 -49.97 44.82
CA GLY A 396 128.96 -49.57 45.89
C GLY A 396 127.46 -49.30 45.54
N ALA A 397 126.66 -50.30 45.15
CA ALA A 397 125.20 -50.16 44.90
C ALA A 397 124.28 -51.02 45.82
N LEU A 398 123.03 -50.57 46.11
CA LEU A 398 121.99 -51.19 46.97
C LEU A 398 120.74 -51.70 46.21
N SER A 399 119.91 -52.60 46.81
CA SER A 399 118.84 -53.41 46.14
C SER A 399 117.39 -53.34 46.71
N SER A 400 116.41 -53.42 45.80
CA SER A 400 115.06 -54.06 45.82
C SER A 400 114.03 -53.95 46.97
N PHE A 401 114.17 -53.11 48.01
CA PHE A 401 113.14 -52.99 49.08
C PHE A 401 112.23 -51.72 49.00
N ASP A 402 112.39 -50.84 48.00
CA ASP A 402 111.88 -49.45 48.05
C ASP A 402 110.59 -49.11 47.25
N ILE A 403 109.79 -50.06 46.73
CA ILE A 403 108.63 -49.68 45.87
C ILE A 403 107.35 -50.50 46.16
N GLY A 404 106.41 -49.92 46.94
CA GLY A 404 105.11 -50.50 47.31
C GLY A 404 103.91 -50.04 46.46
N VAL A 405 102.89 -50.91 46.30
CA VAL A 405 101.61 -50.66 45.60
C VAL A 405 100.44 -51.17 46.48
N ASN A 406 99.39 -50.36 46.71
CA ASN A 406 98.23 -50.63 47.61
C ASN A 406 96.89 -50.56 46.85
N ILE A 407 95.93 -51.46 47.14
CA ILE A 407 94.53 -51.51 46.62
C ILE A 407 93.55 -51.33 47.80
N ALA A 408 92.47 -50.54 47.64
CA ALA A 408 91.51 -50.15 48.70
C ALA A 408 90.47 -51.23 49.08
N GLY A 409 89.95 -51.22 50.32
CA GLY A 409 88.96 -52.18 50.86
C GLY A 409 87.61 -51.54 51.30
N PHE A 410 86.60 -52.38 51.58
CA PHE A 410 85.22 -52.03 51.98
C PHE A 410 84.88 -52.46 53.44
N ASN A 411 83.84 -51.89 54.07
CA ASN A 411 83.34 -52.30 55.41
C ASN A 411 82.18 -53.33 55.36
N GLU A 412 81.77 -53.84 56.53
CA GLU A 412 80.73 -54.88 56.69
C GLU A 412 79.31 -54.45 56.24
N GLN A 413 79.06 -53.15 56.02
CA GLN A 413 77.81 -52.64 55.43
C GLN A 413 77.94 -52.34 53.93
N GLY A 414 79.07 -52.65 53.30
CA GLY A 414 79.30 -52.50 51.85
C GLY A 414 79.71 -51.10 51.38
N GLN A 415 80.15 -50.21 52.28
CA GLN A 415 80.59 -48.85 51.95
C GLN A 415 82.12 -48.79 51.72
N VAL A 416 82.56 -47.91 50.81
CA VAL A 416 83.98 -47.70 50.46
C VAL A 416 84.68 -46.93 51.59
N LEU A 417 85.88 -47.37 51.98
CA LEU A 417 86.67 -46.76 53.06
C LEU A 417 87.80 -45.87 52.51
N ASP A 418 88.06 -44.76 53.19
CA ASP A 418 89.27 -43.95 52.95
C ASP A 418 90.51 -44.55 53.65
N LYS A 419 91.68 -43.93 53.44
CA LYS A 419 92.96 -44.34 54.06
C LYS A 419 92.98 -44.37 55.60
N ASN A 420 91.96 -43.81 56.25
CA ASN A 420 91.82 -43.74 57.69
C ASN A 420 90.67 -44.64 58.21
N GLY A 421 89.98 -45.39 57.34
CA GLY A 421 88.94 -46.34 57.72
C GLY A 421 87.55 -45.74 57.94
N ASN A 422 87.27 -44.53 57.44
CA ASN A 422 85.94 -43.92 57.55
C ASN A 422 85.06 -44.21 56.31
N ALA A 423 83.76 -44.40 56.52
CA ALA A 423 82.80 -44.63 55.43
C ALA A 423 82.49 -43.33 54.66
N VAL A 424 82.51 -43.40 53.34
CA VAL A 424 82.22 -42.25 52.46
C VAL A 424 80.88 -42.49 51.73
N GLU A 425 79.92 -41.57 51.89
CA GLU A 425 78.58 -41.66 51.28
C GLU A 425 78.56 -41.00 49.89
N GLY A 426 78.20 -41.76 48.85
CA GLY A 426 78.17 -41.29 47.47
C GLY A 426 76.87 -40.55 47.13
N LYS A 427 76.93 -39.22 46.96
CA LYS A 427 75.81 -38.43 46.41
C LYS A 427 75.87 -38.35 44.87
N VAL A 428 74.71 -38.45 44.21
CA VAL A 428 74.55 -38.32 42.74
C VAL A 428 74.91 -36.89 42.31
N LYS A 429 75.72 -36.74 41.26
CA LYS A 429 76.27 -35.43 40.85
C LYS A 429 75.40 -34.64 39.85
N SER A 430 74.63 -35.31 38.98
CA SER A 430 73.70 -34.67 38.04
C SER A 430 72.83 -35.69 37.29
N VAL A 431 71.65 -35.27 36.82
CA VAL A 431 70.85 -35.96 35.78
C VAL A 431 70.47 -34.94 34.71
N ASN A 432 70.73 -35.25 33.42
CA ASN A 432 70.53 -34.33 32.28
C ASN A 432 71.12 -32.92 32.46
N GLY A 433 72.28 -32.81 33.12
CA GLY A 433 72.98 -31.53 33.33
C GLY A 433 72.43 -30.66 34.46
N ILE A 434 71.38 -31.11 35.17
CA ILE A 434 70.84 -30.40 36.34
C ILE A 434 71.42 -31.00 37.62
N SER A 435 72.01 -30.15 38.47
CA SER A 435 72.56 -30.54 39.77
C SER A 435 71.45 -30.63 40.84
N PRO A 436 71.53 -31.58 41.80
CA PRO A 436 70.55 -31.69 42.88
C PRO A 436 70.59 -30.49 43.83
N ASN A 437 69.46 -30.22 44.49
CA ASN A 437 69.39 -29.21 45.55
C ASN A 437 70.06 -29.69 46.85
N GLU A 438 70.02 -28.86 47.89
CA GLU A 438 70.70 -29.07 49.18
C GLU A 438 70.32 -30.39 49.90
N ASN A 439 69.13 -30.92 49.60
CA ASN A 439 68.61 -32.18 50.15
C ASN A 439 68.86 -33.39 49.24
N GLY A 440 69.36 -33.20 48.01
CA GLY A 440 69.64 -34.26 47.04
C GLY A 440 68.54 -34.51 46.00
N ASP A 441 67.49 -33.67 45.94
CA ASP A 441 66.38 -33.80 45.01
C ASP A 441 66.62 -33.04 43.69
N ILE A 442 66.04 -33.53 42.58
CA ILE A 442 66.08 -32.88 41.25
C ILE A 442 64.63 -32.67 40.77
N SER A 443 64.25 -31.43 40.43
CA SER A 443 62.94 -31.09 39.83
C SER A 443 63.06 -30.82 38.34
N ILE A 444 62.25 -31.51 37.53
CA ILE A 444 62.18 -31.36 36.07
C ILE A 444 60.90 -30.60 35.74
N GLN A 445 61.00 -29.48 35.00
CA GLN A 445 59.83 -28.74 34.52
C GLN A 445 59.23 -29.46 33.31
N ILE A 446 57.93 -29.74 33.34
CA ILE A 446 57.15 -30.20 32.18
C ILE A 446 56.77 -28.94 31.38
N PRO A 447 56.81 -28.92 30.03
CA PRO A 447 56.47 -27.73 29.26
C PRO A 447 55.08 -27.23 29.62
N ASP A 448 54.98 -25.93 29.85
CA ASP A 448 53.73 -25.21 30.07
C ASP A 448 52.78 -25.42 28.89
N THR A 449 51.53 -25.74 29.16
CA THR A 449 50.48 -26.03 28.16
C THR A 449 49.98 -24.77 27.44
N SER A 450 50.84 -23.75 27.30
CA SER A 450 50.51 -22.43 26.73
C SER A 450 50.38 -22.41 25.20
N GLU A 451 50.32 -23.58 24.55
CA GLU A 451 49.91 -23.73 23.14
C GLU A 451 48.41 -24.10 22.97
N PHE A 452 47.62 -24.18 24.05
CA PHE A 452 46.17 -24.29 23.92
C PHE A 452 45.51 -22.91 23.94
N ALA A 453 45.28 -22.38 22.74
CA ALA A 453 44.49 -21.19 22.38
C ALA A 453 44.73 -19.93 23.22
N THR A 454 45.27 -18.89 22.59
CA THR A 454 45.43 -17.57 23.19
C THR A 454 44.09 -17.05 23.73
N GLN A 455 44.11 -16.24 24.80
CA GLN A 455 42.92 -15.58 25.35
C GLN A 455 42.13 -14.79 24.28
N SER A 456 42.82 -14.36 23.21
CA SER A 456 42.25 -13.74 22.02
C SER A 456 41.40 -14.70 21.18
N GLU A 457 41.87 -15.92 20.96
CA GLU A 457 41.15 -16.95 20.20
C GLU A 457 39.91 -17.44 20.95
N LEU A 458 39.97 -17.58 22.29
CA LEU A 458 38.78 -17.85 23.10
C LEU A 458 37.76 -16.71 23.00
N SER A 459 38.20 -15.46 23.08
CA SER A 459 37.28 -14.30 22.96
C SER A 459 36.63 -14.18 21.59
N ALA A 460 37.34 -14.58 20.52
CA ALA A 460 36.79 -14.61 19.17
C ALA A 460 35.73 -15.71 19.01
N VAL A 461 35.93 -16.88 19.63
CA VAL A 461 34.95 -17.96 19.67
C VAL A 461 33.71 -17.55 20.48
N ASP A 462 33.89 -16.89 21.63
CA ASP A 462 32.77 -16.41 22.45
C ASP A 462 31.93 -15.35 21.71
N ASN A 463 32.58 -14.41 21.02
CA ASN A 463 31.88 -13.40 20.20
C ASN A 463 31.13 -14.04 19.03
N LYS A 464 31.72 -15.04 18.37
CA LYS A 464 31.08 -15.76 17.28
C LYS A 464 29.85 -16.54 17.77
N ASN A 465 29.95 -17.17 18.93
CA ASN A 465 28.82 -17.87 19.56
C ASN A 465 27.70 -16.91 19.99
N ALA A 466 28.02 -15.71 20.45
CA ALA A 466 27.03 -14.69 20.78
C ALA A 466 26.25 -14.23 19.54
N LEU A 467 26.95 -13.95 18.44
CA LEU A 467 26.33 -13.57 17.16
C LEU A 467 25.44 -14.69 16.60
N LEU A 468 25.93 -15.94 16.62
CA LEU A 468 25.14 -17.10 16.20
C LEU A 468 23.86 -17.27 17.04
N SER A 469 23.90 -16.96 18.33
CA SER A 469 22.72 -17.03 19.19
C SER A 469 21.67 -15.96 18.86
N GLU A 470 22.10 -14.78 18.42
CA GLU A 470 21.21 -13.68 18.02
C GLU A 470 20.57 -13.93 16.64
N ASP A 471 21.34 -14.49 15.70
CA ASP A 471 20.84 -14.92 14.40
C ASP A 471 19.78 -16.03 14.54
N VAL A 472 20.02 -17.01 15.42
CA VAL A 472 19.04 -18.08 15.69
C VAL A 472 17.74 -17.53 16.28
N GLN A 473 17.79 -16.59 17.22
CA GLN A 473 16.60 -15.93 17.77
C GLN A 473 15.84 -15.13 16.70
N THR A 474 16.56 -14.50 15.78
CA THR A 474 15.96 -13.74 14.68
C THR A 474 15.25 -14.65 13.68
N VAL A 475 15.83 -15.81 13.38
CA VAL A 475 15.22 -16.82 12.51
C VAL A 475 13.96 -17.43 13.16
N ASP A 476 14.01 -17.72 14.46
CA ASP A 476 12.88 -18.26 15.22
C ASP A 476 11.68 -17.29 15.19
N GLY A 477 11.91 -16.00 15.44
CA GLY A 477 10.87 -14.97 15.33
C GLY A 477 10.28 -14.83 13.92
N LYS A 478 11.11 -14.91 12.88
CA LYS A 478 10.63 -14.87 11.48
C LYS A 478 9.83 -16.11 11.10
N ILE A 479 10.17 -17.27 11.66
CA ILE A 479 9.43 -18.53 11.46
C ILE A 479 8.07 -18.43 12.16
N ASP A 480 8.01 -17.90 13.38
CA ASP A 480 6.76 -17.66 14.11
C ASP A 480 5.85 -16.67 13.38
N ASP A 481 6.40 -15.57 12.86
CA ASP A 481 5.67 -14.60 12.05
C ASP A 481 5.08 -15.29 10.79
N HIS A 482 5.89 -16.10 10.10
CA HIS A 482 5.44 -16.83 8.91
C HIS A 482 4.40 -17.93 9.20
N LEU A 483 4.50 -18.60 10.36
CA LEU A 483 3.49 -19.56 10.84
C LEU A 483 2.17 -18.88 11.24
N SER A 484 2.23 -17.59 11.60
CA SER A 484 1.05 -16.79 11.95
C SER A 484 0.36 -16.13 10.76
N ASP A 485 0.96 -16.15 9.56
CA ASP A 485 0.35 -15.62 8.35
C ASP A 485 -0.92 -16.40 8.00
N TYR A 486 -2.05 -15.69 7.93
CA TYR A 486 -3.38 -16.24 7.59
C TYR A 486 -3.54 -16.64 6.11
N MET A 487 -2.45 -16.71 5.34
CA MET A 487 -2.49 -17.11 3.92
C MET A 487 -2.14 -18.60 3.79
N PRO A 488 -3.10 -19.49 3.47
CA PRO A 488 -2.82 -20.90 3.39
C PRO A 488 -2.09 -21.22 2.08
N HIS A 489 -0.84 -21.67 2.19
CA HIS A 489 -0.22 -22.48 1.14
C HIS A 489 -0.63 -23.96 1.24
N ASP A 490 -1.44 -24.32 2.24
CA ASP A 490 -1.71 -25.72 2.58
C ASP A 490 -2.97 -26.28 1.88
N SER A 491 -2.74 -27.29 1.05
CA SER A 491 -3.74 -28.10 0.33
C SER A 491 -4.66 -28.96 1.22
N GLY A 492 -4.60 -28.81 2.55
CA GLY A 492 -5.30 -29.65 3.53
C GLY A 492 -6.74 -29.21 3.92
N LEU A 493 -7.29 -28.17 3.30
CA LEU A 493 -8.65 -27.68 3.61
C LEU A 493 -9.72 -28.43 2.82
N SER A 494 -10.80 -28.83 3.49
CA SER A 494 -11.99 -29.42 2.85
C SER A 494 -13.02 -28.33 2.51
N GLU A 495 -13.58 -28.37 1.31
CA GLU A 495 -14.51 -27.36 0.79
C GLU A 495 -15.97 -27.83 0.85
N PHE A 496 -16.86 -26.99 1.39
CA PHE A 496 -18.29 -27.25 1.50
C PHE A 496 -19.09 -26.09 0.91
N ALA A 497 -19.59 -26.26 -0.31
CA ALA A 497 -20.44 -25.28 -0.98
C ALA A 497 -21.91 -25.45 -0.57
N SER A 498 -22.60 -24.34 -0.34
CA SER A 498 -23.99 -24.29 0.13
C SER A 498 -24.72 -23.04 -0.38
N ASN A 499 -26.03 -22.98 -0.16
CA ASN A 499 -26.91 -21.88 -0.60
C ASN A 499 -26.84 -21.62 -2.11
N PRO A 500 -27.19 -22.60 -2.97
CA PRO A 500 -27.27 -22.37 -4.41
C PRO A 500 -28.37 -21.36 -4.71
N ASP A 501 -28.08 -20.42 -5.59
CA ASP A 501 -29.08 -19.50 -6.13
C ASP A 501 -29.95 -20.17 -7.21
N VAL A 502 -30.83 -19.37 -7.83
CA VAL A 502 -31.75 -19.83 -8.88
C VAL A 502 -31.02 -20.37 -10.13
N ASN A 503 -29.75 -20.00 -10.32
CA ASN A 503 -28.90 -20.44 -11.43
C ASN A 503 -27.95 -21.59 -11.01
N GLY A 504 -28.05 -22.07 -9.76
CA GLY A 504 -27.22 -23.14 -9.23
C GLY A 504 -25.85 -22.69 -8.73
N VAL A 505 -25.58 -21.38 -8.62
CA VAL A 505 -24.32 -20.85 -8.09
C VAL A 505 -24.37 -20.90 -6.56
N TYR A 506 -23.45 -21.63 -5.94
CA TYR A 506 -23.33 -21.68 -4.49
C TYR A 506 -22.79 -20.35 -3.96
N THR A 507 -23.59 -19.67 -3.16
CA THR A 507 -23.28 -18.34 -2.62
C THR A 507 -22.47 -18.38 -1.34
N THR A 508 -22.29 -19.54 -0.73
CA THR A 508 -21.49 -19.72 0.48
C THR A 508 -20.58 -20.93 0.37
N VAL A 509 -19.29 -20.75 0.62
CA VAL A 509 -18.30 -21.82 0.66
C VAL A 509 -17.58 -21.80 2.00
N ASP A 510 -17.73 -22.89 2.74
CA ASP A 510 -17.04 -23.12 4.02
C ASP A 510 -15.80 -23.98 3.78
N PHE A 511 -14.62 -23.45 4.07
CA PHE A 511 -13.36 -24.17 4.09
C PHE A 511 -13.07 -24.62 5.52
N LYS A 512 -12.92 -25.93 5.72
CA LYS A 512 -12.70 -26.53 7.04
C LYS A 512 -11.32 -27.16 7.13
N ARG A 513 -10.72 -27.08 8.31
CA ARG A 513 -9.48 -27.79 8.66
C ARG A 513 -9.74 -29.30 8.72
N SER A 514 -8.67 -30.09 8.78
CA SER A 514 -8.73 -31.56 8.88
C SER A 514 -9.46 -32.06 10.13
N ASP A 515 -9.52 -31.26 11.20
CA ASP A 515 -10.29 -31.53 12.42
C ASP A 515 -11.79 -31.15 12.33
N GLY A 516 -12.21 -30.56 11.21
CA GLY A 516 -13.59 -30.13 10.96
C GLY A 516 -13.93 -28.72 11.43
N THR A 517 -13.01 -27.99 12.06
CA THR A 517 -13.21 -26.58 12.45
C THR A 517 -13.24 -25.67 11.23
N LEU A 518 -14.04 -24.61 11.28
CA LEU A 518 -14.13 -23.63 10.19
C LEU A 518 -12.86 -22.78 10.13
N TYR A 519 -12.25 -22.70 8.95
CA TYR A 519 -11.05 -21.88 8.70
C TYR A 519 -11.42 -20.59 7.96
N LEU A 520 -12.17 -20.73 6.86
CA LEU A 520 -12.60 -19.61 6.03
C LEU A 520 -14.06 -19.81 5.61
N LYS A 521 -14.86 -18.75 5.71
CA LYS A 521 -16.20 -18.67 5.11
C LYS A 521 -16.17 -17.62 4.01
N SER A 522 -16.42 -18.05 2.77
CA SER A 522 -16.54 -17.18 1.61
C SER A 522 -18.01 -17.00 1.26
N VAL A 523 -18.52 -15.77 1.31
CA VAL A 523 -19.91 -15.45 0.99
C VAL A 523 -19.98 -14.49 -0.19
N LEU A 524 -20.64 -14.92 -1.26
CA LEU A 524 -21.01 -14.09 -2.39
C LEU A 524 -22.26 -13.28 -2.06
N SER A 525 -22.25 -12.00 -2.41
CA SER A 525 -23.38 -11.11 -2.21
C SER A 525 -23.42 -10.00 -3.27
N ASN A 526 -24.48 -9.19 -3.24
CA ASN A 526 -24.71 -8.09 -4.17
C ASN A 526 -24.76 -8.53 -5.65
N PRO A 527 -25.64 -9.47 -6.04
CA PRO A 527 -25.78 -9.86 -7.45
C PRO A 527 -26.36 -8.70 -8.27
N ASN A 528 -25.78 -8.46 -9.44
CA ASN A 528 -26.34 -7.52 -10.40
C ASN A 528 -27.56 -8.10 -11.14
N GLY A 529 -28.18 -7.31 -12.03
CA GLY A 529 -29.35 -7.74 -12.83
C GLY A 529 -29.10 -8.95 -13.73
N SER A 530 -27.84 -9.29 -14.00
CA SER A 530 -27.42 -10.47 -14.77
C SER A 530 -27.06 -11.68 -13.89
N GLY A 531 -27.17 -11.57 -12.56
CA GLY A 531 -26.85 -12.63 -11.61
C GLY A 531 -25.37 -12.75 -11.23
N ASN A 532 -24.53 -11.79 -11.61
CA ASN A 532 -23.10 -11.79 -11.27
C ASN A 532 -22.87 -11.13 -9.90
N TYR A 533 -22.20 -11.83 -8.99
CA TYR A 533 -21.99 -11.39 -7.60
C TYR A 533 -20.85 -10.39 -7.46
N GLN A 534 -21.17 -9.16 -7.07
CA GLN A 534 -20.20 -8.06 -7.04
C GLN A 534 -19.40 -7.99 -5.73
N THR A 535 -19.68 -8.86 -4.76
CA THR A 535 -18.99 -8.85 -3.47
C THR A 535 -18.68 -10.26 -2.99
N VAL A 536 -17.44 -10.48 -2.54
CA VAL A 536 -17.04 -11.69 -1.80
C VAL A 536 -16.55 -11.29 -0.43
N ASN A 537 -17.27 -11.73 0.61
CA ASN A 537 -16.84 -11.56 1.98
C ASN A 537 -16.10 -12.82 2.43
N TRP A 538 -14.83 -12.68 2.77
CA TRP A 538 -13.97 -13.74 3.31
C TRP A 538 -13.80 -13.52 4.80
N LYS A 539 -14.32 -14.45 5.61
CA LYS A 539 -14.15 -14.44 7.06
C LYS A 539 -13.24 -15.58 7.47
N PHE A 540 -12.09 -15.25 8.01
CA PHE A 540 -11.17 -16.18 8.61
C PHE A 540 -11.53 -16.36 10.08
N TYR A 541 -11.44 -17.60 10.56
CA TYR A 541 -11.77 -17.98 11.93
C TYR A 541 -10.51 -18.47 12.64
N SER A 542 -10.43 -18.20 13.94
CA SER A 542 -9.37 -18.72 14.82
C SER A 542 -9.37 -20.26 14.86
N THR A 543 -8.42 -20.85 15.60
CA THR A 543 -8.33 -22.31 15.79
C THR A 543 -9.55 -22.91 16.47
N ASP A 544 -10.37 -22.12 17.18
CA ASP A 544 -11.62 -22.59 17.78
C ASP A 544 -12.77 -22.78 16.76
N GLY A 545 -12.60 -22.25 15.54
CA GLY A 545 -13.57 -22.38 14.44
C GLY A 545 -14.84 -21.53 14.58
N SER A 546 -14.90 -20.61 15.54
CA SER A 546 -16.07 -19.80 15.87
C SER A 546 -15.77 -18.30 16.04
N THR A 547 -14.56 -17.94 16.50
CA THR A 547 -14.12 -16.55 16.65
C THR A 547 -13.62 -16.00 15.33
N GLU A 548 -14.22 -14.93 14.82
CA GLU A 548 -13.76 -14.23 13.61
C GLU A 548 -12.40 -13.56 13.89
N ALA A 549 -11.38 -13.95 13.11
CA ALA A 549 -10.01 -13.47 13.25
C ALA A 549 -9.67 -12.36 12.26
N LEU A 550 -10.13 -12.49 11.01
CA LEU A 550 -9.93 -11.49 9.96
C LEU A 550 -11.12 -11.50 9.01
N VAL A 551 -11.56 -10.31 8.59
CA VAL A 551 -12.59 -10.15 7.58
C VAL A 551 -12.01 -9.38 6.41
N VAL A 552 -12.09 -9.98 5.23
CA VAL A 552 -11.57 -9.45 3.98
C VAL A 552 -12.74 -9.30 3.01
N ASN A 553 -13.00 -8.08 2.56
CA ASN A 553 -14.07 -7.81 1.60
C ASN A 553 -13.47 -7.60 0.22
N TRP A 554 -13.93 -8.41 -0.73
CA TRP A 554 -13.56 -8.28 -2.12
C TRP A 554 -14.72 -7.66 -2.89
N THR A 555 -14.40 -6.67 -3.71
CA THR A 555 -15.32 -6.12 -4.69
C THR A 555 -14.97 -6.69 -6.05
N ILE A 556 -15.98 -7.23 -6.74
CA ILE A 556 -15.85 -7.76 -8.10
C ILE A 556 -16.65 -6.88 -9.04
N THR A 557 -16.00 -6.39 -10.09
CA THR A 557 -16.67 -5.72 -11.20
C THR A 557 -16.66 -6.61 -12.44
N TYR A 558 -17.73 -6.52 -13.21
CA TYR A 558 -17.95 -7.32 -14.41
C TYR A 558 -18.13 -6.39 -15.60
N ASP A 559 -17.72 -6.83 -16.79
CA ASP A 559 -18.10 -6.16 -18.04
C ASP A 559 -19.55 -6.49 -18.43
N GLU A 560 -20.02 -5.88 -19.53
CA GLU A 560 -21.36 -6.11 -20.08
C GLU A 560 -21.62 -7.56 -20.52
N SER A 561 -20.56 -8.34 -20.75
CA SER A 561 -20.64 -9.77 -21.10
C SER A 561 -20.61 -10.68 -19.87
N GLY A 562 -20.45 -10.12 -18.67
CA GLY A 562 -20.37 -10.85 -17.42
C GLY A 562 -18.99 -11.45 -17.11
N VAL A 563 -17.93 -11.00 -17.77
CA VAL A 563 -16.55 -11.39 -17.48
C VAL A 563 -16.02 -10.53 -16.34
N ILE A 564 -15.28 -11.13 -15.40
CA ILE A 564 -14.66 -10.41 -14.28
C ILE A 564 -13.60 -9.46 -14.84
N MET A 565 -13.80 -8.17 -14.63
CA MET A 565 -12.88 -7.11 -15.02
C MET A 565 -11.90 -6.80 -13.90
N LYS A 566 -12.40 -6.69 -12.67
CA LYS A 566 -11.59 -6.36 -11.51
C LYS A 566 -12.08 -7.18 -10.32
N LYS A 567 -11.14 -7.67 -9.52
CA LYS A 567 -11.41 -8.28 -8.22
C LYS A 567 -10.38 -7.76 -7.24
N GLU A 568 -10.80 -6.85 -6.38
CA GLU A 568 -9.91 -6.15 -5.45
C GLU A 568 -10.38 -6.26 -4.02
N VAL A 569 -9.43 -6.30 -3.09
CA VAL A 569 -9.69 -6.24 -1.65
C VAL A 569 -9.77 -4.79 -1.21
N SER A 570 -10.82 -4.43 -0.47
CA SER A 570 -11.02 -3.09 0.09
C SER A 570 -10.22 -2.83 1.36
#